data_AF-A0A7C9CY78-F1
#
_entry.id   AF-A0A7C9CY78-F1
#
_cell.length_a   1.000
_cell.length_b   1.000
_cell.length_c   1.000
_cell.angle_alpha   90.00
_cell.angle_beta   90.00
_cell.angle_gamma   90.00
#
_symmetry.space_group_name_H-M   'P 1'
#
loop_
_entity.id
_entity.type
_entity.pdbx_description
1 polymer ?
#
loop_
_entity_poly.entity_id
_entity_poly.type
_entity_poly.pdbx_seq_one_letter_code
_entity_poly.pdbx_strand_id
1 'polypeptide(L)'
;CSSDLWEYVCPSDKGCDDPLINPFSDGAPSLDGVECERMLVMVAEKDILRDRGRMYYDAMVKSKIRLKAEFYETTRQDHVFHLFNPNCGEAKELVSKLASFINQPPQSE
;
A
#
# COMPACT_ATOMS: atom_id res chain seq x y z
N CYS A 1 -2.22 10.81 7.72
CA CYS A 1 -2.75 11.70 6.66
C CYS A 1 -2.35 13.10 7.07
N SER A 2 -1.65 13.82 6.20
CA SER A 2 -1.44 15.25 6.41
C SER A 2 -2.72 15.94 5.95
N SER A 3 -3.49 16.51 6.89
CA SER A 3 -4.75 17.21 6.60
C SER A 3 -4.53 18.27 5.53
N ASP A 4 -3.47 19.06 5.68
CA ASP A 4 -3.21 20.22 4.83
C ASP A 4 -2.92 19.81 3.37
N LEU A 5 -2.17 18.72 3.18
CA LEU A 5 -1.88 18.22 1.83
C LEU A 5 -3.11 17.61 1.19
N TRP A 6 -3.90 16.83 1.95
CA TRP A 6 -5.09 16.20 1.40
C TRP A 6 -6.17 17.23 1.07
N GLU A 7 -6.44 18.19 1.97
CA GLU A 7 -7.40 19.27 1.74
C GLU A 7 -7.02 20.13 0.52
N TYR A 8 -5.72 20.29 0.25
CA TYR A 8 -5.25 20.97 -0.96
C TYR A 8 -5.54 20.17 -2.23
N VAL A 9 -5.33 18.84 -2.22
CA VAL A 9 -5.50 17.97 -3.40
C VAL A 9 -6.96 17.59 -3.65
N CYS A 10 -7.72 17.35 -2.59
CA CYS A 10 -9.12 16.94 -2.62
C CYS A 10 -9.90 17.77 -1.59
N PRO A 11 -10.35 18.99 -1.96
CA PRO A 11 -11.16 19.81 -1.07
C PRO A 11 -12.51 19.15 -0.81
N SER A 12 -12.73 18.69 0.42
CA SER A 12 -14.02 18.17 0.88
C SER A 12 -14.23 18.50 2.35
N ASP A 13 -15.48 18.37 2.83
CA ASP A 13 -15.85 18.52 4.23
C ASP A 13 -15.43 17.33 5.11
N LYS A 14 -14.88 16.27 4.50
CA LYS A 14 -14.49 15.03 5.17
C LYS A 14 -13.02 14.99 5.57
N GLY A 15 -12.19 15.88 5.01
CA GLY A 15 -10.75 15.91 5.27
C GLY A 15 -10.12 14.53 5.10
N CYS A 16 -9.33 14.10 6.10
CA CYS A 16 -8.63 12.82 6.08
C CYS A 16 -9.53 11.56 6.17
N ASP A 17 -10.83 11.72 6.41
CA ASP A 17 -11.82 10.64 6.38
C ASP A 17 -12.59 10.57 5.05
N ASP A 18 -12.18 11.35 4.05
CA ASP A 18 -12.66 11.15 2.70
C ASP A 18 -12.35 9.72 2.22
N PRO A 19 -13.33 8.95 1.71
CA PRO A 19 -13.11 7.58 1.24
C PRO A 19 -12.01 7.43 0.18
N LEU A 20 -11.67 8.51 -0.54
CA LEU A 20 -10.60 8.51 -1.53
C LEU A 20 -9.19 8.43 -0.91
N ILE A 21 -9.02 8.81 0.36
CA ILE A 21 -7.73 8.69 1.09
C ILE A 21 -7.79 7.71 2.25
N ASN A 22 -8.96 7.52 2.84
CA ASN A 22 -9.19 6.59 3.93
C ASN A 22 -10.28 5.57 3.54
N PRO A 23 -9.90 4.40 2.99
CA PRO A 23 -10.87 3.37 2.60
C PRO A 23 -11.53 2.67 3.81
N PHE A 24 -11.24 3.11 5.04
CA PHE A 24 -11.81 2.60 6.29
C PHE A 24 -12.76 3.59 6.96
N SER A 25 -13.02 4.73 6.33
CA SER A 25 -13.95 5.71 6.88
C SER A 25 -15.40 5.28 6.74
N ASP A 26 -16.26 5.88 7.57
CA ASP A 26 -17.70 5.62 7.52
C ASP A 26 -18.29 5.99 6.15
N GLY A 27 -18.99 5.04 5.54
CA GLY A 27 -19.56 5.20 4.20
C GLY A 27 -18.57 4.96 3.06
N ALA A 28 -17.32 4.54 3.35
CA ALA A 28 -16.42 4.05 2.32
C ALA A 28 -16.95 2.73 1.69
N PRO A 29 -16.75 2.50 0.38
CA PRO A 29 -17.09 1.24 -0.25
C PRO A 29 -16.38 0.05 0.42
N SER A 30 -17.05 -1.10 0.52
CA SER A 30 -16.42 -2.32 1.04
C SER A 30 -15.24 -2.74 0.16
N LEU A 31 -14.15 -3.17 0.81
CA LEU A 31 -13.01 -3.79 0.15
C LEU A 31 -13.37 -5.12 -0.56
N ASP A 32 -14.50 -5.74 -0.23
CA ASP A 32 -15.01 -6.93 -0.91
C ASP A 32 -15.23 -6.67 -2.41
N GLY A 33 -15.54 -5.43 -2.79
CA GLY A 33 -15.76 -5.03 -4.19
C GLY A 33 -14.50 -4.90 -5.04
N VAL A 34 -13.30 -4.99 -4.45
CA VAL A 34 -12.03 -4.81 -5.19
C VAL A 34 -11.69 -6.06 -5.99
N GLU A 35 -11.91 -6.07 -7.30
CA GLU A 35 -11.57 -7.21 -8.18
C GLU A 35 -10.06 -7.31 -8.42
N CYS A 36 -9.33 -7.84 -7.44
CA CYS A 36 -7.89 -8.02 -7.48
C CYS A 36 -7.52 -9.45 -7.04
N GLU A 37 -6.79 -10.17 -7.89
CA GLU A 37 -6.34 -11.55 -7.60
C GLU A 37 -5.03 -11.59 -6.82
N ARG A 38 -4.14 -10.63 -7.07
CA ARG A 38 -2.82 -10.54 -6.42
C ARG A 38 -2.54 -9.12 -5.98
N MET A 39 -2.06 -8.98 -4.75
CA MET A 39 -1.71 -7.69 -4.17
C MET A 39 -0.34 -7.76 -3.52
N LEU A 40 0.49 -6.74 -3.74
CA LEU A 40 1.74 -6.54 -3.04
C LEU A 40 1.70 -5.19 -2.32
N VAL A 41 1.91 -5.19 -1.01
CA VAL A 41 2.04 -3.99 -0.20
C VAL A 41 3.48 -3.89 0.29
N MET A 42 4.16 -2.80 -0.06
CA MET A 42 5.54 -2.53 0.35
C MET A 42 5.57 -1.28 1.21
N VAL A 43 6.18 -1.37 2.40
CA VAL A 43 6.34 -0.24 3.33
C VAL A 43 7.79 -0.11 3.78
N ALA A 44 8.14 1.03 4.36
CA ALA A 44 9.43 1.25 5.01
C ALA A 44 9.22 1.43 6.52
N GLU A 45 10.13 0.88 7.33
CA GLU A 45 9.97 0.81 8.79
C GLU A 45 9.78 2.17 9.46
N LYS A 46 10.43 3.23 8.96
CA LYS A 46 10.38 4.57 9.54
C LYS A 46 9.35 5.49 8.87
N ASP A 47 8.66 4.99 7.85
CA ASP A 47 7.66 5.78 7.13
C ASP A 47 6.44 6.06 8.01
N ILE A 48 6.03 7.32 8.10
CA ILE A 48 4.82 7.75 8.82
C ILE A 48 3.53 7.10 8.28
N LEU A 49 3.56 6.54 7.07
CA LEU A 49 2.45 5.83 6.42
C LEU A 49 2.52 4.30 6.60
N ARG A 50 3.58 3.76 7.22
CA ARG A 50 3.80 2.30 7.39
C ARG A 50 2.57 1.58 7.90
N ASP A 51 2.02 2.07 9.02
CA ASP A 51 0.91 1.38 9.70
C ASP A 51 -0.39 1.46 8.89
N ARG A 52 -0.56 2.51 8.07
CA ARG A 52 -1.68 2.58 7.12
C ARG A 52 -1.55 1.54 6.01
N GLY A 53 -0.35 1.36 5.46
CA GLY A 53 -0.08 0.31 4.49
C GLY A 53 -0.35 -1.08 5.06
N ARG A 54 0.12 -1.35 6.29
CA ARG A 54 -0.16 -2.61 7.00
C ARG A 54 -1.65 -2.82 7.26
N MET A 55 -2.36 -1.79 7.72
CA MET A 55 -3.80 -1.87 7.94
C MET A 55 -4.56 -2.22 6.65
N TYR A 56 -4.14 -1.64 5.51
CA TYR A 56 -4.71 -1.97 4.21
C TYR A 56 -4.47 -3.43 3.81
N TYR A 57 -3.24 -3.91 3.99
CA TYR A 57 -2.91 -5.31 3.77
C TYR A 57 -3.79 -6.25 4.61
N ASP A 58 -3.87 -6.02 5.92
CA ASP A 58 -4.62 -6.88 6.84
C ASP A 58 -6.12 -6.89 6.51
N ALA A 59 -6.69 -5.75 6.12
CA ALA A 59 -8.09 -5.65 5.77
C ALA A 59 -8.41 -6.40 4.47
N MET A 60 -7.56 -6.28 3.45
CA MET A 60 -7.71 -6.98 2.17
C MET A 60 -7.56 -8.51 2.32
N VAL A 61 -6.65 -8.97 3.18
CA VAL A 61 -6.51 -10.40 3.49
C VAL A 61 -7.76 -10.94 4.20
N LYS A 62 -8.36 -10.15 5.10
CA LYS A 62 -9.59 -10.54 5.81
C LYS A 62 -10.82 -10.54 4.91
N SER A 63 -10.88 -9.65 3.91
CA SER A 63 -12.05 -9.51 3.02
C SER A 63 -12.12 -10.60 1.95
N LYS A 64 -10.99 -11.14 1.47
CA LYS A 64 -10.96 -12.01 0.28
C LYS A 64 -10.22 -13.33 0.48
N ILE A 65 -10.99 -14.41 0.48
CA ILE A 65 -10.51 -15.79 0.64
C ILE A 65 -9.47 -16.19 -0.44
N ARG A 66 -9.60 -15.71 -1.68
CA ARG A 66 -8.73 -16.08 -2.81
C ARG A 66 -7.63 -15.06 -3.14
N LEU A 67 -7.50 -13.98 -2.37
CA LEU A 67 -6.48 -12.97 -2.63
C LEU A 67 -5.08 -13.51 -2.31
N LYS A 68 -4.17 -13.48 -3.29
CA LYS A 68 -2.75 -13.71 -3.05
C LYS A 68 -2.08 -12.39 -2.64
N ALA A 69 -2.00 -12.15 -1.34
CA ALA A 69 -1.44 -10.93 -0.77
C ALA A 69 -0.01 -11.12 -0.24
N GLU A 70 0.92 -10.31 -0.73
CA GLU A 70 2.31 -10.23 -0.25
C GLU A 70 2.52 -8.92 0.52
N PHE A 71 3.21 -8.99 1.66
CA PHE A 71 3.59 -7.82 2.46
C PHE A 71 5.11 -7.78 2.61
N TYR A 72 5.71 -6.62 2.36
CA TYR A 72 7.14 -6.43 2.45
C TYR A 72 7.48 -5.14 3.20
N GLU A 73 8.29 -5.25 4.26
CA GLU A 73 8.74 -4.11 5.06
C GLU A 73 10.25 -3.95 4.92
N THR A 74 10.68 -2.78 4.44
CA THR A 74 12.10 -2.45 4.34
C THR A 74 12.57 -1.85 5.66
N THR A 75 13.40 -2.59 6.39
CA THR A 75 13.91 -2.14 7.69
C THR A 75 14.81 -0.92 7.56
N ARG A 76 14.81 -0.05 8.58
CA ARG A 76 15.67 1.14 8.75
C ARG A 76 15.51 2.26 7.72
N GLN A 77 14.68 2.07 6.70
CA GLN A 77 14.43 3.04 5.64
C GLN A 77 13.22 3.93 5.97
N ASP A 78 13.22 5.12 5.39
CA ASP A 78 12.16 6.13 5.52
C ASP A 78 11.32 6.21 4.23
N HIS A 79 10.30 7.07 4.25
CA HIS A 79 9.41 7.34 3.13
C HIS A 79 10.20 7.59 1.83
N VAL A 80 9.80 6.88 0.77
CA VAL A 80 10.38 6.98 -0.59
C VAL A 80 11.92 6.89 -0.66
N PHE A 81 12.57 6.21 0.29
CA PHE A 81 14.04 6.10 0.35
C PHE A 81 14.72 5.70 -0.98
N HIS A 82 14.05 4.85 -1.77
CA HIS A 82 14.55 4.34 -3.05
C HIS A 82 14.70 5.43 -4.13
N LEU A 83 14.03 6.58 -3.99
CA LEU A 83 14.22 7.75 -4.86
C LEU A 83 15.46 8.56 -4.47
N PHE A 84 15.78 8.63 -3.16
CA PHE A 84 16.91 9.40 -2.65
C PHE A 84 18.23 8.63 -2.74
N ASN A 85 18.19 7.31 -2.58
CA ASN A 85 19.38 6.46 -2.68
C ASN A 85 19.10 5.20 -3.53
N PRO A 86 18.90 5.34 -4.84
CA PRO A 86 18.49 4.24 -5.72
C PRO A 86 19.54 3.13 -5.86
N ASN A 87 20.80 3.42 -5.52
CA ASN A 87 21.91 2.49 -5.68
C ASN A 87 22.19 1.63 -4.44
N CYS A 88 21.51 1.88 -3.31
CA CYS A 88 21.68 1.07 -2.10
C CYS A 88 21.10 -0.34 -2.26
N GLY A 89 21.49 -1.25 -1.38
CA GLY A 89 21.06 -2.65 -1.43
C GLY A 89 19.55 -2.79 -1.28
N GLU A 90 18.97 -2.04 -0.33
CA GLU A 90 17.55 -2.04 -0.02
C GLU A 90 16.70 -1.53 -1.18
N ALA A 91 17.16 -0.51 -1.91
CA ALA A 91 16.44 0.04 -3.06
C ALA A 91 16.44 -0.98 -4.22
N LYS A 92 17.58 -1.61 -4.47
CA LYS A 92 17.70 -2.68 -5.46
C LYS A 92 16.84 -3.89 -5.10
N GLU A 93 16.80 -4.28 -3.83
CA GLU A 93 15.96 -5.39 -3.36
C GLU A 93 14.47 -5.04 -3.51
N LEU A 94 14.05 -3.84 -3.14
CA LEU A 94 12.68 -3.36 -3.31
C LEU A 94 12.25 -3.43 -4.79
N VAL A 95 13.07 -2.90 -5.70
CA VAL A 95 12.78 -2.94 -7.15
C VAL A 95 12.78 -4.38 -7.66
N SER A 96 13.72 -5.22 -7.21
CA SER A 96 13.78 -6.63 -7.59
C SER A 96 12.53 -7.40 -7.16
N LYS A 97 12.02 -7.16 -5.95
CA LYS A 97 10.77 -7.76 -5.46
C LYS A 97 9.56 -7.29 -6.25
N LEU A 98 9.45 -5.99 -6.52
CA LEU A 98 8.40 -5.44 -7.36
C LEU A 98 8.42 -6.08 -8.76
N ALA A 99 9.59 -6.14 -9.39
CA ALA A 99 9.75 -6.77 -10.70
C ALA A 99 9.41 -8.26 -10.68
N SER A 100 9.80 -8.98 -9.61
CA SER A 100 9.46 -10.39 -9.44
C SER A 100 7.95 -10.60 -9.34
N PHE A 101 7.25 -9.78 -8.56
CA PHE A 101 5.79 -9.85 -8.36
C PHE A 101 5.01 -9.60 -9.65
N ILE A 102 5.40 -8.57 -10.41
CA ILE A 102 4.75 -8.22 -11.68
C ILE A 102 4.97 -9.32 -12.73
N ASN A 103 6.21 -9.83 -12.83
CA ASN A 103 6.57 -10.82 -13.83
C ASN A 103 6.29 -12.27 -13.39
N GLN A 104 5.60 -12.50 -12.26
CA GLN A 104 5.14 -13.86 -11.93
C GLN A 104 4.22 -14.34 -13.05
N PRO A 105 4.46 -15.53 -13.62
CA PRO A 105 3.56 -16.10 -14.61
C PRO A 105 2.16 -16.27 -14.00
N PRO A 106 1.09 -16.23 -14.82
CA PRO A 106 -0.24 -16.62 -14.36
C PRO A 106 -0.16 -18.00 -13.70
N GLN A 107 -0.73 -18.14 -12.51
CA GLN A 107 -0.86 -19.47 -11.93
C GLN A 107 -1.87 -20.22 -12.79
N SER A 108 -1.44 -21.28 -13.47
CA SER A 108 -2.34 -22.21 -14.13
C SER A 108 -3.31 -22.80 -13.11
N GLU A 109 -4.60 -22.84 -13.46
CA GLU A 109 -5.67 -23.47 -12.67
C GLU A 109 -5.38 -24.94 -12.34
#